data_AF-A0A9P6GKM2-F1
#
_entry.id   AF-A0A9P6GKM2-F1
#
_cell.length_a   1.000
_cell.length_b   1.000
_cell.length_c   1.000
_cell.angle_alpha   90.00
_cell.angle_beta   90.00
_cell.angle_gamma   90.00
#
_symmetry.space_group_name_H-M   'P 1'
#
loop_
_entity.id
_entity.type
_entity.pdbx_description
1 polymer ?
#
loop_
_entity_poly.entity_id
_entity_poly.type
_entity_poly.pdbx_seq_one_letter_code
_entity_poly.pdbx_strand_id
1 'polypeptide(L)'
;MAATHLEQAQTAAATANGAANKTKEQGSSPASKRPRQKRPNYNEIHAKPLPLEVFPLPAFVPHNPISIVRIAIALISQSIWPPNHRPTVYKAYFSTETQSIHVTDPKAIRALWDRGFWGSGSLSRSEPQWLAQEKRKRGLDAITTSEEVTRKRREERRQFKLERAKAQREAIEQQLREEGKLDAETNLEELVDNGSVSESPLGTLYLPDAGSHLGDSAAANGVSVIEAVEKTLAEEEPSFDEEFQDQEHLQLTFEEAFFLSYVLGILDIYHRETILSSPDFLRLICAQSDFMSSGEAVSTAALLHNPASYPIEPDNSFMLKYVVFHHFRSLGWVVRPGIKFACDYLLYLRGPAFTHAEFAIMIIPAYSDPYWSATSERAAACKKKAHRDWWWLHRLNRVQTQVHKTLLLVYVEVPPPWNVSDTKGGDVDVGGALKKYSVREFVWRRWSANRNRVSKSPHTEWCTFLAGKISLSRQVETCARYLIPSI
;
A
#
# COMPACT_ATOMS: atom_id res chain seq x y z
N MET A 1 58.83 -6.63 43.36
CA MET A 1 59.12 -6.64 41.91
C MET A 1 58.87 -5.21 41.42
N ALA A 2 59.85 -4.29 41.46
CA ALA A 2 61.05 -4.19 40.60
C ALA A 2 60.66 -3.98 39.12
N ALA A 3 61.15 -3.01 38.33
CA ALA A 3 62.11 -1.89 38.49
C ALA A 3 62.01 -0.98 37.21
N THR A 4 62.44 0.29 37.06
CA THR A 4 63.03 1.36 37.92
C THR A 4 62.83 2.73 37.19
N HIS A 5 62.53 3.84 37.88
CA HIS A 5 63.37 5.03 38.11
C HIS A 5 64.15 5.68 36.94
N LEU A 6 63.98 7.02 36.82
CA LEU A 6 64.93 8.13 36.51
C LEU A 6 64.09 9.30 35.93
N GLU A 7 63.79 10.42 36.59
CA GLU A 7 64.58 11.43 37.33
C GLU A 7 65.04 12.64 36.47
N GLN A 8 64.33 13.75 36.70
CA GLN A 8 64.63 15.20 36.58
C GLN A 8 65.89 15.72 35.85
N ALA A 9 65.69 16.76 35.00
CA ALA A 9 66.54 17.97 34.99
C ALA A 9 65.89 19.19 34.25
N GLN A 10 65.81 20.33 34.95
CA GLN A 10 66.12 21.74 34.52
C GLN A 10 65.67 22.24 33.12
N THR A 11 64.75 23.21 32.98
CA THR A 11 64.86 24.69 33.17
C THR A 11 65.88 25.44 32.29
N ALA A 12 65.41 26.22 31.31
CA ALA A 12 65.78 27.64 31.05
C ALA A 12 65.05 28.24 29.83
N ALA A 13 64.92 29.57 29.81
CA ALA A 13 64.21 30.34 28.77
C ALA A 13 65.07 30.70 27.55
N ALA A 14 64.44 30.98 26.39
CA ALA A 14 64.51 32.30 25.72
C ALA A 14 63.71 32.37 24.41
N THR A 15 63.19 33.56 24.13
CA THR A 15 62.46 34.01 22.93
C THR A 15 63.25 34.02 21.63
N ALA A 16 62.59 33.69 20.50
CA ALA A 16 62.87 34.29 19.19
C ALA A 16 61.61 34.29 18.29
N ASN A 17 61.40 35.37 17.54
CA ASN A 17 60.25 35.55 16.64
C ASN A 17 60.45 34.85 15.29
N GLY A 18 59.36 34.36 14.69
CA GLY A 18 59.31 33.88 13.31
C GLY A 18 57.92 34.04 12.71
N ALA A 19 57.71 35.12 11.95
CA ALA A 19 56.43 35.39 11.28
C ALA A 19 56.41 34.78 9.88
N ALA A 20 55.35 34.02 9.55
CA ALA A 20 55.05 33.57 8.19
C ALA A 20 53.54 33.51 7.94
N ASN A 21 53.13 34.22 6.88
CA ASN A 21 51.79 34.41 6.31
C ASN A 21 50.68 33.40 6.66
N LYS A 22 49.57 33.91 7.20
CA LYS A 22 48.23 33.31 7.04
C LYS A 22 47.51 33.98 5.86
N THR A 23 47.36 33.26 4.76
CA THR A 23 46.49 33.67 3.64
C THR A 23 45.03 33.65 4.09
N LYS A 24 44.30 34.76 3.91
CA LYS A 24 42.86 34.82 4.19
C LYS A 24 42.07 34.15 3.07
N GLU A 25 41.62 32.92 3.28
CA GLU A 25 40.46 32.42 2.55
C GLU A 25 39.21 33.14 3.06
N GLN A 26 38.48 33.81 2.17
CA GLN A 26 37.20 34.42 2.50
C GLN A 26 36.14 33.31 2.59
N GLY A 27 35.91 32.82 3.81
CA GLY A 27 34.82 31.89 4.08
C GLY A 27 33.47 32.50 3.70
N SER A 28 32.77 31.88 2.74
CA SER A 28 31.43 32.28 2.35
C SER A 28 30.46 32.07 3.51
N SER A 29 29.68 33.12 3.83
CA SER A 29 28.69 33.07 4.91
C SER A 29 27.71 31.91 4.70
N PRO A 30 27.50 31.02 5.69
CA PRO A 30 26.57 29.92 5.54
C PRO A 30 25.15 30.48 5.40
N ALA A 31 24.59 30.40 4.20
CA ALA A 31 23.26 30.89 3.90
C ALA A 31 22.23 30.36 4.92
N SER A 32 21.46 31.27 5.53
CA SER A 32 20.50 30.94 6.58
C SER A 32 19.48 29.93 6.06
N LYS A 33 19.62 28.67 6.50
CA LYS A 33 18.71 27.59 6.11
C LYS A 33 17.30 27.96 6.55
N ARG A 34 16.43 28.26 5.57
CA ARG A 34 15.01 28.58 5.83
C ARG A 34 14.42 27.55 6.79
N PRO A 35 13.65 27.96 7.82
CA PRO A 35 13.13 27.03 8.82
C PRO A 35 12.29 25.97 8.11
N ARG A 36 12.66 24.69 8.30
CA ARG A 36 11.87 23.57 7.78
C ARG A 36 10.51 23.60 8.48
N GLN A 37 9.44 23.78 7.70
CA GLN A 37 8.07 23.68 8.20
C GLN A 37 7.90 22.32 8.92
N LYS A 38 7.26 22.36 10.10
CA LYS A 38 7.02 21.15 10.90
C LYS A 38 6.06 20.24 10.14
N ARG A 39 6.36 18.93 10.12
CA ARG A 39 5.42 17.93 9.60
C ARG A 39 4.16 17.91 10.47
N PRO A 40 2.97 17.64 9.90
CA PRO A 40 1.77 17.42 10.70
C PRO A 40 1.98 16.24 11.68
N ASN A 41 1.35 16.31 12.85
CA ASN A 41 1.48 15.24 13.85
C ASN A 41 0.57 14.07 13.50
N TYR A 42 1.07 13.13 12.69
CA TYR A 42 0.33 11.94 12.29
C TYR A 42 -0.21 11.11 13.46
N ASN A 43 0.41 11.16 14.65
CA ASN A 43 -0.11 10.47 15.84
C ASN A 43 -1.43 11.06 16.35
N GLU A 44 -1.66 12.36 16.18
CA GLU A 44 -2.92 13.03 16.56
C GLU A 44 -4.00 12.80 15.48
N ILE A 45 -3.62 12.92 14.20
CA ILE A 45 -4.53 12.70 13.05
C ILE A 45 -5.07 11.26 13.06
N HIS A 46 -4.18 10.27 13.15
CA HIS A 46 -4.53 8.85 13.16
C HIS A 46 -4.59 8.26 14.58
N ALA A 47 -5.09 9.04 15.55
CA ALA A 47 -5.25 8.59 16.94
C ALA A 47 -6.35 7.53 17.09
N LYS A 48 -7.43 7.62 16.29
CA LYS A 48 -8.54 6.64 16.28
C LYS A 48 -8.28 5.59 15.18
N PRO A 49 -8.23 4.28 15.48
CA PRO A 49 -7.92 3.24 14.49
C PRO A 49 -9.11 2.82 13.59
N LEU A 50 -10.33 3.17 14.00
CA LEU A 50 -11.58 2.91 13.31
C LEU A 50 -12.43 4.20 13.28
N PRO A 51 -13.36 4.38 12.33
CA PRO A 51 -14.16 5.61 12.24
C PRO A 51 -15.29 5.70 13.28
N LEU A 52 -15.20 4.90 14.35
CA LEU A 52 -16.17 4.81 15.44
C LEU A 52 -15.78 5.72 16.61
N GLU A 53 -16.80 6.25 17.28
CA GLU A 53 -16.69 6.94 18.57
C GLU A 53 -16.71 5.87 19.68
N VAL A 54 -15.53 5.40 20.10
CA VAL A 54 -15.41 4.46 21.23
C VAL A 54 -15.25 5.21 22.56
N PHE A 55 -15.98 4.75 23.59
CA PHE A 55 -15.87 5.24 24.96
C PHE A 55 -15.09 4.20 25.78
N PRO A 56 -13.75 4.27 25.84
CA PRO A 56 -12.94 3.23 26.45
C PRO A 56 -13.22 3.12 27.95
N LEU A 57 -13.39 1.89 28.43
CA LEU A 57 -13.45 1.60 29.86
C LEU A 57 -12.07 1.88 30.51
N PRO A 58 -12.03 2.24 31.80
CA PRO A 58 -10.79 2.34 32.55
C PRO A 58 -9.98 1.04 32.49
N ALA A 59 -8.65 1.15 32.42
CA ALA A 59 -7.77 -0.02 32.36
C ALA A 59 -7.99 -0.94 33.57
N PHE A 60 -8.31 -2.21 33.29
CA PHE A 60 -8.47 -3.24 34.31
C PHE A 60 -7.10 -3.64 34.88
N VAL A 61 -6.96 -3.59 36.21
CA VAL A 61 -5.75 -4.00 36.92
C VAL A 61 -6.15 -5.12 37.88
N PRO A 62 -5.92 -6.42 37.55
CA PRO A 62 -6.48 -7.55 38.28
C PRO A 62 -6.20 -7.56 39.79
N HIS A 63 -5.05 -7.02 40.20
CA HIS A 63 -4.63 -6.96 41.60
C HIS A 63 -5.22 -5.77 42.38
N ASN A 64 -5.93 -4.85 41.73
CA ASN A 64 -6.50 -3.66 42.37
C ASN A 64 -8.04 -3.68 42.30
N PRO A 65 -8.75 -3.92 43.43
CA PRO A 65 -10.21 -3.95 43.44
C PRO A 65 -10.85 -2.60 43.09
N ILE A 66 -10.13 -1.48 43.27
CA ILE A 66 -10.59 -0.15 42.84
C ILE A 66 -10.72 -0.08 41.31
N SER A 67 -9.95 -0.86 40.55
CA SER A 67 -10.12 -0.92 39.09
C SER A 67 -11.46 -1.55 38.70
N ILE A 68 -11.90 -2.60 39.41
CA ILE A 68 -13.23 -3.21 39.23
C ILE A 68 -14.32 -2.19 39.56
N VAL A 69 -14.20 -1.49 40.69
CA VAL A 69 -15.17 -0.45 41.09
C VAL A 69 -15.24 0.68 40.05
N ARG A 70 -14.10 1.13 39.51
CA ARG A 70 -14.07 2.14 38.44
C ARG A 70 -14.73 1.66 37.14
N ILE A 71 -14.52 0.41 36.76
CA ILE A 71 -15.18 -0.19 35.58
C ILE A 71 -16.68 -0.35 35.82
N ALA A 72 -17.09 -0.80 37.01
CA ALA A 72 -18.49 -0.91 37.38
C ALA A 72 -19.20 0.46 37.37
N ILE A 73 -18.59 1.49 37.96
CA ILE A 73 -19.10 2.87 37.90
C ILE A 73 -19.18 3.36 36.45
N ALA A 74 -18.16 3.10 35.62
CA ALA A 74 -18.18 3.48 34.21
C ALA A 74 -19.34 2.80 33.47
N LEU A 75 -19.49 1.47 33.58
CA LEU A 75 -20.58 0.71 32.98
C LEU A 75 -21.97 1.16 33.47
N ILE A 76 -22.15 1.36 34.78
CA ILE A 76 -23.40 1.86 35.35
C ILE A 76 -23.70 3.27 34.83
N SER A 77 -22.71 4.17 34.79
CA SER A 77 -22.90 5.53 34.27
C SER A 77 -23.25 5.54 32.78
N GLN A 78 -22.63 4.69 31.96
CA GLN A 78 -22.92 4.54 30.53
C GLN A 78 -24.26 3.83 30.28
N SER A 79 -24.73 3.00 31.21
CA SER A 79 -26.04 2.35 31.13
C SER A 79 -27.19 3.26 31.54
N ILE A 80 -26.99 4.14 32.54
CA ILE A 80 -28.01 5.11 33.00
C ILE A 80 -28.03 6.35 32.10
N TRP A 81 -26.86 6.83 31.69
CA TRP A 81 -26.67 7.95 30.77
C TRP A 81 -25.88 7.48 29.54
N PRO A 82 -26.53 6.81 28.58
CA PRO A 82 -25.89 6.44 27.33
C PRO A 82 -25.33 7.70 26.65
N PRO A 83 -24.06 7.68 26.20
CA PRO A 83 -23.46 8.84 25.56
C PRO A 83 -24.24 9.18 24.28
N ASN A 84 -24.60 10.47 24.14
CA ASN A 84 -25.43 11.00 23.05
C ASN A 84 -24.70 11.06 21.69
N HIS A 85 -24.09 9.96 21.26
CA HIS A 85 -23.48 9.88 19.94
C HIS A 85 -24.24 8.88 19.07
N ARG A 86 -24.99 9.40 18.10
CA ARG A 86 -25.47 8.58 16.98
C ARG A 86 -24.25 8.15 16.15
N PRO A 87 -24.18 6.92 15.63
CA PRO A 87 -23.13 6.53 14.71
C PRO A 87 -23.23 7.41 13.45
N THR A 88 -22.13 8.04 13.04
CA THR A 88 -22.08 8.77 11.77
C THR A 88 -22.08 7.76 10.64
N VAL A 89 -23.21 7.60 9.96
CA VAL A 89 -23.30 6.78 8.75
C VAL A 89 -22.87 7.63 7.55
N TYR A 90 -21.82 7.18 6.88
CA TYR A 90 -21.27 7.82 5.69
C TYR A 90 -21.95 7.27 4.43
N LYS A 91 -22.05 8.10 3.39
CA LYS A 91 -22.63 7.70 2.11
C LYS A 91 -21.53 7.34 1.11
N ALA A 92 -21.66 6.18 0.49
CA ALA A 92 -20.89 5.78 -0.68
C ALA A 92 -21.82 5.48 -1.86
N TYR A 93 -21.30 5.61 -3.07
CA TYR A 93 -22.03 5.36 -4.30
C TYR A 93 -21.36 4.21 -5.08
N PHE A 94 -22.14 3.20 -5.46
CA PHE A 94 -21.68 2.11 -6.31
C PHE A 94 -21.85 2.50 -7.80
N SER A 95 -20.72 2.74 -8.46
CA SER A 95 -20.63 3.02 -9.89
C SER A 95 -20.60 1.72 -10.69
N THR A 96 -21.62 1.49 -11.52
CA THR A 96 -21.70 0.34 -12.43
C THR A 96 -20.71 0.43 -13.60
N GLU A 97 -20.31 1.63 -14.00
CA GLU A 97 -19.40 1.88 -15.13
C GLU A 97 -17.96 1.54 -14.76
N THR A 98 -17.52 1.98 -13.58
CA THR A 98 -16.15 1.78 -13.08
C THR A 98 -16.02 0.59 -12.14
N GLN A 99 -17.10 -0.16 -11.91
CA GLN A 99 -17.21 -1.28 -10.96
C GLN A 99 -16.50 -0.98 -9.63
N SER A 100 -16.82 0.17 -9.04
CA SER A 100 -16.13 0.67 -7.85
C SER A 100 -17.02 1.57 -6.99
N ILE A 101 -16.56 1.82 -5.77
CA ILE A 101 -17.34 2.44 -4.71
C ILE A 101 -16.70 3.77 -4.34
N HIS A 102 -17.44 4.86 -4.53
CA HIS A 102 -16.95 6.23 -4.41
C HIS A 102 -17.56 6.90 -3.19
N VAL A 103 -16.71 7.50 -2.35
CA VAL A 103 -17.12 8.43 -1.30
C VAL A 103 -16.72 9.83 -1.75
N THR A 104 -17.70 10.73 -1.85
CA THR A 104 -17.56 12.09 -2.40
C THR A 104 -17.63 13.19 -1.35
N ASP A 105 -18.24 12.95 -0.18
CA ASP A 105 -18.28 13.94 0.90
C ASP A 105 -16.89 14.14 1.54
N PRO A 106 -16.29 15.35 1.51
CA PRO A 106 -14.98 15.60 2.10
C PRO A 106 -14.87 15.24 3.59
N LYS A 107 -15.97 15.32 4.36
CA LYS A 107 -15.98 14.94 5.78
C LYS A 107 -15.92 13.43 5.96
N ALA A 108 -16.72 12.67 5.19
CA ALA A 108 -16.64 11.22 5.12
C ALA A 108 -15.25 10.75 4.65
N ILE A 109 -14.70 11.35 3.59
CA ILE A 109 -13.37 11.05 3.07
C ILE A 109 -12.31 11.19 4.17
N ARG A 110 -12.28 12.33 4.86
CA ARG A 110 -11.34 12.57 5.97
C ARG A 110 -11.55 11.60 7.12
N ALA A 111 -12.80 11.40 7.56
CA ALA A 111 -13.09 10.48 8.66
C ALA A 111 -12.68 9.02 8.36
N LEU A 112 -12.88 8.55 7.13
CA LEU A 112 -12.46 7.21 6.70
C LEU A 112 -10.94 7.11 6.56
N TRP A 113 -10.29 8.06 5.90
CA TRP A 113 -8.83 8.01 5.74
C TRP A 113 -8.09 8.17 7.06
N ASP A 114 -8.43 9.21 7.83
CA ASP A 114 -7.74 9.55 9.07
C ASP A 114 -7.97 8.48 10.15
N ARG A 115 -9.18 7.87 10.20
CA ARG A 115 -9.58 6.86 11.19
C ARG A 115 -9.57 5.42 10.65
N GLY A 116 -8.57 5.06 9.85
CA GLY A 116 -8.37 3.66 9.45
C GLY A 116 -7.66 3.39 8.12
N PHE A 117 -7.28 4.43 7.36
CA PHE A 117 -6.64 4.34 6.04
C PHE A 117 -7.48 3.59 4.98
N TRP A 118 -8.81 3.70 5.07
CA TRP A 118 -9.74 3.08 4.12
C TRP A 118 -9.66 3.78 2.75
N GLY A 119 -9.72 3.02 1.66
CA GLY A 119 -9.80 3.54 0.29
C GLY A 119 -8.52 4.18 -0.23
N SER A 120 -8.59 4.78 -1.41
CA SER A 120 -7.51 5.61 -1.99
C SER A 120 -8.12 6.74 -2.79
N GLY A 121 -7.48 7.91 -2.80
CA GLY A 121 -7.86 8.99 -3.70
C GLY A 121 -7.80 8.52 -5.17
N SER A 122 -8.75 8.98 -5.98
CA SER A 122 -8.81 8.65 -7.41
C SER A 122 -7.76 9.38 -8.25
N LEU A 123 -7.28 10.55 -7.78
CA LEU A 123 -6.28 11.38 -8.46
C LEU A 123 -4.94 11.44 -7.70
N SER A 124 -4.96 11.12 -6.40
CA SER A 124 -3.81 11.07 -5.49
C SER A 124 -3.31 9.63 -5.26
N ARG A 125 -2.06 9.47 -4.83
CA ARG A 125 -1.43 8.14 -4.68
C ARG A 125 -1.90 7.31 -3.48
N SER A 126 -2.51 7.95 -2.48
CA SER A 126 -2.92 7.32 -1.22
C SER A 126 -3.98 8.17 -0.51
N GLU A 127 -3.53 9.18 0.24
CA GLU A 127 -4.41 10.18 0.84
C GLU A 127 -4.98 11.08 -0.27
N PRO A 128 -6.29 11.38 -0.26
CA PRO A 128 -6.87 12.36 -1.14
C PRO A 128 -6.37 13.76 -0.75
N GLN A 129 -5.51 14.31 -1.60
CA GLN A 129 -4.86 15.61 -1.45
C GLN A 129 -4.91 16.43 -2.75
N TRP A 130 -5.61 15.98 -3.79
CA TRP A 130 -5.55 16.56 -5.13
C TRP A 130 -5.87 18.06 -5.14
N LEU A 131 -6.98 18.48 -4.52
CA LEU A 131 -7.34 19.90 -4.41
C LEU A 131 -6.24 20.73 -3.72
N ALA A 132 -5.60 20.19 -2.68
CA ALA A 132 -4.50 20.85 -2.00
C ALA A 132 -3.20 20.85 -2.82
N GLN A 133 -2.99 19.88 -3.72
CA GLN A 133 -1.88 19.89 -4.68
C GLN A 133 -2.13 20.87 -5.82
N GLU A 134 -3.37 20.99 -6.30
CA GLU A 134 -3.74 21.89 -7.40
C GLU A 134 -3.66 23.37 -6.98
N LYS A 135 -4.13 23.70 -5.77
CA LYS A 135 -3.91 25.04 -5.16
C LYS A 135 -2.42 25.39 -5.07
N ARG A 136 -1.56 24.45 -4.68
CA ARG A 136 -0.09 24.65 -4.68
C ARG A 136 0.50 24.86 -6.06
N LYS A 137 0.09 24.08 -7.08
CA LYS A 137 0.58 24.25 -8.46
C LYS A 137 0.31 25.66 -8.98
N ARG A 138 -0.87 26.20 -8.68
CA ARG A 138 -1.32 27.55 -9.05
C ARG A 138 -0.77 28.67 -8.14
N GLY A 139 0.17 28.36 -7.24
CA GLY A 139 0.80 29.35 -6.35
C GLY A 139 -0.04 29.82 -5.16
N LEU A 140 -1.28 29.34 -5.01
CA LEU A 140 -2.21 29.76 -3.94
C LEU A 140 -1.79 29.26 -2.54
N ASP A 141 -1.03 28.16 -2.47
CA ASP A 141 -0.55 27.56 -1.21
C ASP A 141 0.99 27.45 -1.21
N ALA A 142 1.65 28.14 -0.27
CA ALA A 142 3.11 28.21 -0.17
C ALA A 142 3.80 27.02 0.55
N ILE A 143 3.08 25.90 0.77
CA ILE A 143 3.56 24.76 1.57
C ILE A 143 4.21 23.71 0.65
N THR A 144 5.54 23.63 0.65
CA THR A 144 6.29 22.66 -0.19
C THR A 144 6.22 21.24 0.37
N THR A 145 5.70 20.28 -0.41
CA THR A 145 5.59 18.88 0.02
C THR A 145 6.86 18.06 -0.20
N SER A 146 6.99 16.92 0.50
CA SER A 146 8.09 15.98 0.27
C SER A 146 8.03 15.30 -1.10
N GLU A 147 6.85 15.20 -1.72
CA GLU A 147 6.72 14.70 -3.09
C GLU A 147 7.23 15.73 -4.11
N GLU A 148 6.92 17.02 -3.96
CA GLU A 148 7.50 18.11 -4.78
C GLU A 148 9.02 18.18 -4.64
N VAL A 149 9.56 18.13 -3.42
CA VAL A 149 11.03 18.07 -3.21
C VAL A 149 11.62 16.84 -3.89
N THR A 150 10.91 15.71 -3.91
CA THR A 150 11.36 14.49 -4.60
C THR A 150 11.23 14.61 -6.12
N ARG A 151 10.21 15.32 -6.63
CA ARG A 151 10.00 15.60 -8.05
C ARG A 151 11.06 16.57 -8.58
N LYS A 152 11.30 17.68 -7.89
CA LYS A 152 12.39 18.62 -8.19
C LYS A 152 13.75 17.93 -8.18
N ARG A 153 14.04 17.08 -7.18
CA ARG A 153 15.25 16.23 -7.18
C ARG A 153 15.29 15.17 -8.28
N ARG A 154 14.18 14.81 -8.93
CA ARG A 154 14.17 13.92 -10.10
C ARG A 154 14.38 14.72 -11.39
N GLU A 155 13.85 15.95 -11.46
CA GLU A 155 14.08 16.92 -12.53
C GLU A 155 15.55 17.37 -12.54
N GLU A 156 16.10 17.82 -11.40
CA GLU A 156 17.53 18.13 -11.20
C GLU A 156 18.43 16.94 -11.59
N ARG A 157 18.07 15.71 -11.19
CA ARG A 157 18.81 14.49 -11.59
C ARG A 157 18.61 14.09 -13.04
N ARG A 158 17.54 14.54 -13.71
CA ARG A 158 17.32 14.33 -15.14
C ARG A 158 18.14 15.34 -15.93
N GLN A 159 18.12 16.62 -15.54
CA GLN A 159 18.95 17.70 -16.09
C GLN A 159 20.43 17.35 -15.98
N PHE A 160 20.92 17.00 -14.77
CA PHE A 160 22.33 16.60 -14.59
C PHE A 160 22.74 15.35 -15.38
N LYS A 161 21.80 14.43 -15.66
CA LYS A 161 22.05 13.29 -16.56
C LYS A 161 22.10 13.72 -18.02
N LEU A 162 21.23 14.64 -18.44
CA LEU A 162 21.18 15.21 -19.78
C LEU A 162 22.44 16.04 -20.07
N GLU A 163 22.84 16.93 -19.15
CA GLU A 163 24.07 17.71 -19.20
C GLU A 163 25.31 16.81 -19.31
N ARG A 164 25.37 15.73 -18.52
CA ARG A 164 26.45 14.75 -18.62
C ARG A 164 26.45 14.05 -19.98
N ALA A 165 25.30 13.62 -20.48
CA ALA A 165 25.20 12.98 -21.80
C ALA A 165 25.64 13.94 -22.92
N LYS A 166 25.22 15.22 -22.85
CA LYS A 166 25.64 16.28 -23.77
C LYS A 166 27.15 16.50 -23.74
N ALA A 167 27.75 16.65 -22.55
CA ALA A 167 29.20 16.80 -22.41
C ALA A 167 29.99 15.57 -22.89
N GLN A 168 29.45 14.35 -22.72
CA GLN A 168 30.04 13.14 -23.30
C GLN A 168 29.95 13.11 -24.82
N ARG A 169 28.82 13.54 -25.40
CA ARG A 169 28.61 13.66 -26.85
C ARG A 169 29.55 14.70 -27.47
N GLU A 170 29.67 15.88 -26.87
CA GLU A 170 30.61 16.94 -27.28
C GLU A 170 32.08 16.49 -27.19
N ALA A 171 32.46 15.73 -26.16
CA ALA A 171 33.81 15.19 -26.03
C ALA A 171 34.14 14.14 -27.11
N ILE A 172 33.19 13.25 -27.45
CA ILE A 172 33.36 12.27 -28.53
C ILE A 172 33.47 12.98 -29.89
N GLU A 173 32.67 14.02 -30.13
CA GLU A 173 32.72 14.84 -31.34
C GLU A 173 34.08 15.54 -31.51
N GLN A 174 34.63 16.11 -30.44
CA GLN A 174 35.99 16.69 -30.44
C GLN A 174 37.05 15.64 -30.75
N GLN A 175 36.96 14.46 -30.12
CA GLN A 175 37.93 13.38 -30.33
C GLN A 175 37.90 12.85 -31.78
N LEU A 176 36.71 12.73 -32.39
CA LEU A 176 36.56 12.34 -33.80
C LEU A 176 37.08 13.39 -34.79
N ARG A 177 36.96 14.69 -34.46
CA ARG A 177 37.59 15.79 -35.23
C ARG A 177 39.11 15.74 -35.13
N GLU A 178 39.67 15.50 -33.95
CA GLU A 178 41.12 15.34 -33.74
C GLU A 178 41.68 14.10 -34.48
N GLU A 179 40.91 13.01 -34.55
CA GLU A 179 41.24 11.82 -35.34
C GLU A 179 41.09 12.00 -36.87
N GLY A 180 40.62 13.16 -37.34
CA GLY A 180 40.42 13.45 -38.77
C GLY A 180 39.31 12.64 -39.43
N LYS A 181 38.36 12.12 -38.63
CA LYS A 181 37.19 11.34 -39.10
C LYS A 181 35.93 12.18 -39.25
N LEU A 182 36.00 13.46 -38.89
CA LEU A 182 34.91 14.44 -38.95
C LEU A 182 35.43 15.71 -39.63
N ASP A 183 34.79 16.09 -40.74
CA ASP A 183 35.09 17.33 -41.44
C ASP A 183 34.55 18.56 -40.69
N ALA A 184 35.05 19.75 -41.02
CA ALA A 184 34.76 20.98 -40.28
C ALA A 184 33.28 21.43 -40.33
N GLU A 185 32.49 20.94 -41.29
CA GLU A 185 31.08 21.32 -41.50
C GLU A 185 30.07 20.18 -41.23
N THR A 186 30.51 18.94 -41.03
CA THR A 186 29.61 17.80 -40.80
C THR A 186 29.20 17.69 -39.33
N ASN A 187 27.90 17.51 -39.10
CA ASN A 187 27.34 17.37 -37.75
C ASN A 187 27.33 15.91 -37.31
N LEU A 188 27.49 15.68 -36.00
CA LEU A 188 27.50 14.34 -35.41
C LEU A 188 26.21 13.54 -35.67
N GLU A 189 25.10 14.23 -35.96
CA GLU A 189 23.83 13.62 -36.38
C GLU A 189 23.94 12.83 -37.70
N GLU A 190 24.68 13.33 -38.71
CA GLU A 190 24.84 12.63 -39.99
C GLU A 190 25.65 11.32 -39.84
N LEU A 191 26.49 11.20 -38.81
CA LEU A 191 27.27 10.00 -38.53
C LEU A 191 26.47 8.90 -37.83
N VAL A 192 25.43 9.28 -37.09
CA VAL A 192 24.45 8.35 -36.50
C VAL A 192 23.52 7.83 -37.60
N ASP A 193 23.01 8.70 -38.47
CA ASP A 193 22.19 8.30 -39.64
C ASP A 193 22.97 7.41 -40.63
N ASN A 194 24.27 7.66 -40.82
CA ASN A 194 25.15 6.80 -41.63
C ASN A 194 25.60 5.51 -40.90
N GLY A 195 25.11 5.23 -39.68
CA GLY A 195 25.32 3.97 -38.96
C GLY A 195 26.74 3.75 -38.40
N SER A 196 27.57 4.79 -38.34
CA SER A 196 28.97 4.69 -37.87
C SER A 196 29.09 4.73 -36.34
N VAL A 197 28.09 5.30 -35.66
CA VAL A 197 28.00 5.42 -34.20
C VAL A 197 26.58 5.06 -33.77
N SER A 198 26.42 4.24 -32.73
CA SER A 198 25.09 3.88 -32.23
C SER A 198 24.64 4.78 -31.08
N GLU A 199 23.44 5.35 -31.19
CA GLU A 199 22.81 6.16 -30.14
C GLU A 199 21.81 5.33 -29.32
N SER A 200 21.97 5.34 -28.01
CA SER A 200 20.99 4.75 -27.10
C SER A 200 19.76 5.66 -26.94
N PRO A 201 18.57 5.14 -26.58
CA PRO A 201 17.35 5.95 -26.35
C PRO A 201 17.42 7.03 -25.24
N LEU A 202 18.60 7.25 -24.64
CA LEU A 202 18.88 8.31 -23.67
C LEU A 202 19.93 9.33 -24.18
N GLY A 203 20.37 9.26 -25.44
CA GLY A 203 21.37 10.17 -26.04
C GLY A 203 22.82 9.84 -25.70
N THR A 204 23.10 8.62 -25.23
CA THR A 204 24.48 8.13 -25.02
C THR A 204 24.97 7.40 -26.27
N LEU A 205 26.12 7.81 -26.81
CA LEU A 205 26.77 7.24 -27.99
C LEU A 205 27.81 6.17 -27.62
N TYR A 206 27.98 5.16 -28.49
CA TYR A 206 29.00 4.11 -28.35
C TYR A 206 29.83 3.95 -29.63
N LEU A 207 31.15 3.78 -29.48
CA LEU A 207 32.02 3.36 -30.59
C LEU A 207 31.70 1.89 -30.99
N PRO A 208 31.81 1.54 -32.29
CA PRO A 208 31.20 0.32 -32.84
C PRO A 208 31.90 -1.02 -32.53
N ASP A 209 32.91 -1.07 -31.66
CA ASP A 209 33.71 -2.28 -31.39
C ASP A 209 33.06 -3.26 -30.37
N ALA A 210 31.73 -3.34 -30.37
CA ALA A 210 30.95 -4.15 -29.42
C ALA A 210 29.65 -4.73 -30.02
N GLY A 211 29.78 -5.52 -31.09
CA GLY A 211 28.80 -6.57 -31.45
C GLY A 211 27.41 -6.13 -31.95
N SER A 212 27.13 -6.42 -33.22
CA SER A 212 25.80 -6.42 -33.87
C SER A 212 24.75 -7.30 -33.14
N HIS A 213 23.42 -7.15 -33.29
CA HIS A 213 22.54 -6.31 -34.14
C HIS A 213 21.14 -6.26 -33.46
N LEU A 214 20.28 -5.28 -33.79
CA LEU A 214 18.87 -5.44 -34.26
C LEU A 214 17.98 -4.20 -34.00
N GLY A 215 17.36 -3.65 -35.06
CA GLY A 215 16.03 -3.02 -34.99
C GLY A 215 15.94 -1.50 -35.22
N ASP A 216 15.83 -1.08 -36.48
CA ASP A 216 15.42 0.28 -36.85
C ASP A 216 13.90 0.49 -36.70
N SER A 217 13.49 1.64 -36.16
CA SER A 217 12.77 2.69 -36.91
C SER A 217 11.99 3.67 -36.00
N ALA A 218 11.82 4.89 -36.52
CA ALA A 218 10.87 5.94 -36.10
C ALA A 218 11.15 6.75 -34.82
N ALA A 219 12.05 7.75 -34.94
CA ALA A 219 12.01 8.96 -34.12
C ALA A 219 12.34 10.20 -34.99
N ALA A 220 11.32 10.88 -35.52
CA ALA A 220 11.45 12.19 -36.15
C ALA A 220 10.29 13.11 -35.72
N ASN A 221 10.55 14.42 -35.65
CA ASN A 221 9.65 15.50 -35.26
C ASN A 221 9.24 15.55 -33.76
N GLY A 222 10.11 16.10 -32.92
CA GLY A 222 9.82 16.43 -31.51
C GLY A 222 10.24 17.83 -31.03
N VAL A 223 10.93 18.63 -31.84
CA VAL A 223 11.59 19.87 -31.37
C VAL A 223 10.69 21.12 -31.44
N SER A 224 9.76 21.18 -32.39
CA SER A 224 8.91 22.38 -32.62
C SER A 224 7.83 22.65 -31.55
N VAL A 225 7.57 21.71 -30.64
CA VAL A 225 6.44 21.84 -29.68
C VAL A 225 6.85 22.60 -28.41
N ILE A 226 8.13 22.62 -28.06
CA ILE A 226 8.60 23.16 -26.77
C ILE A 226 8.51 24.70 -26.74
N GLU A 227 9.01 25.39 -27.79
CA GLU A 227 8.92 26.86 -27.89
C GLU A 227 7.46 27.37 -28.02
N ALA A 228 6.57 26.59 -28.62
CA ALA A 228 5.15 26.95 -28.75
C ALA A 228 4.40 26.90 -27.40
N VAL A 229 4.77 25.96 -26.52
CA VAL A 229 4.21 25.84 -25.16
C VAL A 229 4.79 26.91 -24.23
N GLU A 230 6.08 27.25 -24.37
CA GLU A 230 6.72 28.26 -23.53
C GLU A 230 6.19 29.68 -23.81
N LYS A 231 5.77 29.95 -25.06
CA LYS A 231 5.15 31.23 -25.45
C LYS A 231 3.67 31.38 -25.05
N THR A 232 2.93 30.28 -24.91
CA THR A 232 1.51 30.31 -24.49
C THR A 232 1.34 30.40 -22.97
N LEU A 233 2.36 30.07 -22.19
CA LEU A 233 2.37 30.20 -20.72
C LEU A 233 2.61 31.63 -20.20
N ALA A 234 2.86 32.60 -21.07
CA ALA A 234 3.27 33.96 -20.70
C ALA A 234 2.17 35.04 -20.77
N GLU A 235 0.99 34.73 -21.31
CA GLU A 235 -0.06 35.73 -21.61
C GLU A 235 -1.38 35.53 -20.83
N GLU A 236 -1.51 34.49 -20.00
CA GLU A 236 -2.67 34.30 -19.12
C GLU A 236 -2.27 34.41 -17.64
N GLU A 237 -2.53 35.58 -17.05
CA GLU A 237 -2.72 35.77 -15.60
C GLU A 237 -4.21 35.48 -15.30
N PRO A 238 -4.60 34.26 -14.86
CA PRO A 238 -6.00 33.95 -14.63
C PRO A 238 -6.53 34.67 -13.40
N SER A 239 -7.70 35.29 -13.51
CA SER A 239 -8.41 35.93 -12.41
C SER A 239 -8.70 34.94 -11.28
N PHE A 240 -8.04 35.11 -10.12
CA PHE A 240 -8.08 34.19 -8.99
C PHE A 240 -9.32 34.39 -8.08
N ASP A 241 -10.53 34.08 -8.56
CA ASP A 241 -11.75 34.08 -7.71
C ASP A 241 -12.79 32.98 -8.09
N GLU A 242 -12.37 31.90 -8.74
CA GLU A 242 -13.21 30.70 -8.90
C GLU A 242 -13.00 29.70 -7.74
N GLU A 243 -14.06 29.39 -6.99
CA GLU A 243 -14.05 28.32 -5.98
C GLU A 243 -13.86 26.96 -6.66
N PHE A 244 -12.60 26.50 -6.72
CA PHE A 244 -12.25 25.25 -7.40
C PHE A 244 -12.89 24.03 -6.72
N GLN A 245 -13.84 23.40 -7.42
CA GLN A 245 -14.53 22.21 -6.94
C GLN A 245 -13.57 21.02 -6.79
N ASP A 246 -13.69 20.25 -5.70
CA ASP A 246 -12.92 19.02 -5.55
C ASP A 246 -13.44 17.96 -6.52
N GLN A 247 -12.55 17.46 -7.39
CA GLN A 247 -12.84 16.41 -8.36
C GLN A 247 -12.38 15.03 -7.84
N GLU A 248 -11.61 15.01 -6.75
CA GLU A 248 -11.15 13.78 -6.15
C GLU A 248 -12.23 13.14 -5.26
N HIS A 249 -12.40 11.84 -5.42
CA HIS A 249 -13.23 11.01 -4.55
C HIS A 249 -12.37 9.91 -3.94
N LEU A 250 -12.78 9.42 -2.78
CA LEU A 250 -12.14 8.26 -2.15
C LEU A 250 -12.76 6.98 -2.72
N GLN A 251 -11.96 6.19 -3.42
CA GLN A 251 -12.36 4.90 -3.96
C GLN A 251 -12.06 3.80 -2.93
N LEU A 252 -13.10 3.13 -2.44
CA LEU A 252 -12.99 1.97 -1.55
C LEU A 252 -12.82 0.68 -2.36
N THR A 253 -12.06 -0.30 -1.84
CA THR A 253 -12.15 -1.66 -2.38
C THR A 253 -13.46 -2.32 -1.93
N PHE A 254 -13.87 -3.39 -2.61
CA PHE A 254 -15.09 -4.11 -2.23
C PHE A 254 -15.00 -4.70 -0.81
N GLU A 255 -13.82 -5.18 -0.41
CA GLU A 255 -13.60 -5.76 0.92
C GLU A 255 -13.63 -4.67 2.01
N GLU A 256 -13.05 -3.50 1.73
CA GLU A 256 -13.14 -2.33 2.60
C GLU A 256 -14.59 -1.86 2.75
N ALA A 257 -15.31 -1.66 1.63
CA ALA A 257 -16.69 -1.20 1.64
C ALA A 257 -17.64 -2.19 2.32
N PHE A 258 -17.50 -3.50 2.06
CA PHE A 258 -18.31 -4.52 2.70
C PHE A 258 -18.01 -4.64 4.20
N PHE A 259 -16.76 -4.47 4.63
CA PHE A 259 -16.45 -4.41 6.07
C PHE A 259 -17.05 -3.17 6.74
N LEU A 260 -16.95 -1.99 6.10
CA LEU A 260 -17.50 -0.73 6.60
C LEU A 260 -19.04 -0.76 6.72
N SER A 261 -19.73 -1.40 5.77
CA SER A 261 -21.20 -1.53 5.79
C SER A 261 -21.69 -2.67 6.68
N TYR A 262 -21.20 -3.90 6.49
CA TYR A 262 -21.71 -5.09 7.19
C TYR A 262 -21.17 -5.25 8.62
N VAL A 263 -19.88 -4.98 8.87
CA VAL A 263 -19.26 -5.25 10.19
C VAL A 263 -19.35 -4.03 11.11
N LEU A 264 -19.12 -2.83 10.56
CA LEU A 264 -19.12 -1.59 11.37
C LEU A 264 -20.44 -0.82 11.32
N GLY A 265 -21.30 -1.03 10.32
CA GLY A 265 -22.58 -0.32 10.20
C GLY A 265 -22.44 1.20 9.98
N ILE A 266 -21.34 1.65 9.38
CA ILE A 266 -21.04 3.09 9.21
C ILE A 266 -21.02 3.55 7.75
N LEU A 267 -21.41 2.70 6.81
CA LEU A 267 -21.37 3.01 5.38
C LEU A 267 -22.64 2.51 4.68
N ASP A 268 -23.48 3.45 4.25
CA ASP A 268 -24.60 3.16 3.35
C ASP A 268 -24.11 3.21 1.91
N ILE A 269 -24.35 2.13 1.16
CA ILE A 269 -23.92 2.00 -0.23
C ILE A 269 -25.14 2.20 -1.13
N TYR A 270 -25.18 3.35 -1.80
CA TYR A 270 -26.23 3.72 -2.73
C TYR A 270 -25.93 3.21 -4.13
N HIS A 271 -26.92 2.61 -4.78
CA HIS A 271 -26.94 2.47 -6.23
C HIS A 271 -28.06 3.36 -6.79
N ARG A 272 -27.67 4.41 -7.54
CA ARG A 272 -28.56 5.52 -7.92
C ARG A 272 -29.15 6.18 -6.66
N GLU A 273 -30.39 5.83 -6.31
CA GLU A 273 -31.12 6.38 -5.16
C GLU A 273 -31.48 5.32 -4.11
N THR A 274 -31.29 4.03 -4.39
CA THR A 274 -31.60 2.93 -3.47
C THR A 274 -30.37 2.51 -2.66
N ILE A 275 -30.57 2.22 -1.37
CA ILE A 275 -29.53 1.63 -0.52
C ILE A 275 -29.48 0.13 -0.82
N LEU A 276 -28.30 -0.41 -1.12
CA LEU A 276 -28.08 -1.84 -1.29
C LEU A 276 -28.00 -2.52 0.09
N SER A 277 -28.78 -3.59 0.29
CA SER A 277 -28.66 -4.41 1.50
C SER A 277 -27.33 -5.18 1.51
N SER A 278 -26.82 -5.54 2.68
CA SER A 278 -25.59 -6.34 2.80
C SER A 278 -25.62 -7.66 2.01
N PRO A 279 -26.69 -8.50 2.04
CA PRO A 279 -26.73 -9.72 1.24
C PRO A 279 -26.83 -9.46 -0.27
N ASP A 280 -27.56 -8.43 -0.72
CA ASP A 280 -27.65 -8.10 -2.15
C ASP A 280 -26.31 -7.57 -2.69
N PHE A 281 -25.67 -6.70 -1.92
CA PHE A 281 -24.35 -6.16 -2.21
C PHE A 281 -23.29 -7.27 -2.23
N LEU A 282 -23.35 -8.23 -1.29
CA LEU A 282 -22.49 -9.42 -1.31
C LEU A 282 -22.65 -10.23 -2.60
N ARG A 283 -23.89 -10.55 -3.01
CA ARG A 283 -24.15 -11.30 -4.25
C ARG A 283 -23.65 -10.53 -5.49
N LEU A 284 -23.85 -9.21 -5.53
CA LEU A 284 -23.37 -8.32 -6.59
C LEU A 284 -21.84 -8.32 -6.72
N ILE A 285 -21.10 -8.23 -5.59
CA ILE A 285 -19.63 -8.28 -5.62
C ILE A 285 -19.13 -9.66 -6.04
N CYS A 286 -19.70 -10.73 -5.48
CA CYS A 286 -19.30 -12.10 -5.81
C CYS A 286 -19.36 -12.32 -7.34
N ALA A 287 -20.47 -11.94 -7.97
CA ALA A 287 -20.63 -12.03 -9.42
C ALA A 287 -19.63 -11.19 -10.22
N GLN A 288 -19.31 -9.97 -9.78
CA GLN A 288 -18.28 -9.13 -10.44
C GLN A 288 -16.88 -9.72 -10.29
N SER A 289 -16.57 -10.35 -9.16
CA SER A 289 -15.27 -11.00 -8.93
C SER A 289 -15.07 -12.26 -9.77
N ASP A 290 -16.16 -12.95 -10.13
CA ASP A 290 -16.12 -14.16 -10.95
C ASP A 290 -16.08 -13.84 -12.45
N PHE A 291 -16.59 -12.69 -12.92
CA PHE A 291 -16.35 -12.22 -14.30
C PHE A 291 -14.85 -12.19 -14.66
N MET A 292 -14.01 -11.72 -13.73
CA MET A 292 -12.54 -11.70 -13.89
C MET A 292 -11.90 -13.10 -13.89
N SER A 293 -12.66 -14.15 -13.57
CA SER A 293 -12.20 -15.54 -13.46
C SER A 293 -12.80 -16.47 -14.54
N SER A 294 -14.03 -16.22 -14.99
CA SER A 294 -14.74 -17.02 -16.01
C SER A 294 -14.76 -16.37 -17.40
N GLY A 295 -14.68 -15.04 -17.49
CA GLY A 295 -14.84 -14.28 -18.73
C GLY A 295 -16.30 -14.12 -19.20
N GLU A 296 -17.27 -14.72 -18.51
CA GLU A 296 -18.69 -14.61 -18.85
C GLU A 296 -19.30 -13.36 -18.21
N ALA A 297 -19.71 -12.40 -19.05
CA ALA A 297 -20.25 -11.12 -18.61
C ALA A 297 -21.67 -11.27 -18.04
N VAL A 298 -21.77 -11.51 -16.73
CA VAL A 298 -23.04 -11.42 -16.01
C VAL A 298 -23.49 -9.95 -16.00
N SER A 299 -24.67 -9.67 -16.57
CA SER A 299 -25.21 -8.31 -16.62
C SER A 299 -25.45 -7.75 -15.21
N THR A 300 -24.71 -6.71 -14.84
CA THR A 300 -24.84 -6.01 -13.56
C THR A 300 -26.25 -5.45 -13.36
N ALA A 301 -26.92 -5.02 -14.43
CA ALA A 301 -28.31 -4.58 -14.40
C ALA A 301 -29.27 -5.74 -14.03
N ALA A 302 -29.07 -6.93 -14.60
CA ALA A 302 -29.90 -8.09 -14.27
C ALA A 302 -29.72 -8.52 -12.80
N LEU A 303 -28.47 -8.48 -12.29
CA LEU A 303 -28.17 -8.75 -10.88
C LEU A 303 -28.76 -7.71 -9.93
N LEU A 304 -28.80 -6.44 -10.31
CA LEU A 304 -29.45 -5.39 -9.51
C LEU A 304 -30.98 -5.54 -9.48
N HIS A 305 -31.59 -6.14 -10.52
CA HIS A 305 -33.02 -6.44 -10.55
C HIS A 305 -33.40 -7.73 -9.81
N ASN A 306 -32.53 -8.75 -9.77
CA ASN A 306 -32.76 -9.99 -9.04
C ASN A 306 -31.45 -10.55 -8.44
N PRO A 307 -30.94 -9.94 -7.35
CA PRO A 307 -29.66 -10.34 -6.76
C PRO A 307 -29.72 -11.77 -6.22
N ALA A 308 -30.86 -12.18 -5.66
CA ALA A 308 -31.09 -13.51 -5.10
C ALA A 308 -30.89 -14.66 -6.11
N SER A 309 -30.98 -14.38 -7.43
CA SER A 309 -30.75 -15.38 -8.49
C SER A 309 -29.30 -15.86 -8.59
N TYR A 310 -28.32 -15.14 -8.02
CA TYR A 310 -26.91 -15.48 -8.18
C TYR A 310 -26.40 -16.40 -7.04
N PRO A 311 -25.98 -17.65 -7.33
CA PRO A 311 -25.40 -18.55 -6.33
C PRO A 311 -23.97 -18.12 -6.01
N ILE A 312 -23.63 -18.02 -4.72
CA ILE A 312 -22.26 -17.72 -4.29
C ILE A 312 -21.49 -19.05 -4.15
N GLU A 313 -20.47 -19.27 -4.97
CA GLU A 313 -19.52 -20.39 -4.79
C GLU A 313 -18.67 -20.17 -3.52
N PRO A 314 -18.39 -21.21 -2.71
CA PRO A 314 -17.58 -21.05 -1.50
C PRO A 314 -16.14 -20.58 -1.75
N ASP A 315 -15.54 -20.93 -2.90
CA ASP A 315 -14.20 -20.51 -3.32
C ASP A 315 -14.19 -19.35 -4.33
N ASN A 316 -15.30 -18.61 -4.41
CA ASN A 316 -15.40 -17.34 -5.11
C ASN A 316 -14.26 -16.38 -4.72
N SER A 317 -13.74 -15.64 -5.71
CA SER A 317 -12.54 -14.80 -5.57
C SER A 317 -12.71 -13.71 -4.50
N PHE A 318 -13.88 -13.09 -4.40
CA PHE A 318 -14.19 -12.13 -3.35
C PHE A 318 -14.31 -12.79 -1.98
N MET A 319 -14.98 -13.95 -1.85
CA MET A 319 -15.13 -14.64 -0.56
C MET A 319 -13.78 -14.97 0.09
N LEU A 320 -12.84 -15.54 -0.69
CA LEU A 320 -11.49 -15.86 -0.20
C LEU A 320 -10.72 -14.61 0.25
N LYS A 321 -10.81 -13.53 -0.52
CA LYS A 321 -10.22 -12.22 -0.22
C LYS A 321 -10.81 -11.59 1.04
N TYR A 322 -12.13 -11.51 1.11
CA TYR A 322 -12.85 -10.89 2.21
C TYR A 322 -12.65 -11.63 3.54
N VAL A 323 -12.63 -12.97 3.55
CA VAL A 323 -12.34 -13.74 4.77
C VAL A 323 -10.95 -13.41 5.34
N VAL A 324 -9.94 -13.28 4.47
CA VAL A 324 -8.57 -12.90 4.88
C VAL A 324 -8.50 -11.42 5.29
N PHE A 325 -9.20 -10.54 4.58
CA PHE A 325 -9.30 -9.12 4.91
C PHE A 325 -9.95 -8.92 6.28
N HIS A 326 -11.11 -9.55 6.51
CA HIS A 326 -11.85 -9.53 7.78
C HIS A 326 -10.98 -10.04 8.93
N HIS A 327 -10.28 -11.16 8.74
CA HIS A 327 -9.35 -11.72 9.73
C HIS A 327 -8.29 -10.70 10.17
N PHE A 328 -7.54 -10.12 9.23
CA PHE A 328 -6.49 -9.17 9.59
C PHE A 328 -7.00 -7.81 10.09
N ARG A 329 -8.14 -7.29 9.58
CA ARG A 329 -8.78 -6.10 10.16
C ARG A 329 -9.26 -6.33 11.59
N SER A 330 -9.81 -7.52 11.89
CA SER A 330 -10.24 -7.90 13.24
C SER A 330 -9.06 -8.02 14.23
N LEU A 331 -7.88 -8.38 13.73
CA LEU A 331 -6.62 -8.37 14.47
C LEU A 331 -5.98 -6.96 14.60
N GLY A 332 -6.62 -5.91 14.06
CA GLY A 332 -6.16 -4.52 14.15
C GLY A 332 -5.14 -4.09 13.09
N TRP A 333 -4.79 -4.94 12.12
CA TRP A 333 -3.90 -4.55 11.03
C TRP A 333 -4.58 -3.60 10.05
N VAL A 334 -3.81 -2.67 9.47
CA VAL A 334 -4.23 -1.91 8.28
C VAL A 334 -3.87 -2.74 7.04
N VAL A 335 -4.89 -3.24 6.36
CA VAL A 335 -4.79 -4.10 5.17
C VAL A 335 -4.91 -3.24 3.92
N ARG A 336 -4.00 -3.38 2.95
CA ARG A 336 -4.03 -2.64 1.67
C ARG A 336 -3.75 -3.54 0.47
N PRO A 337 -4.25 -3.25 -0.74
CA PRO A 337 -3.97 -4.04 -1.94
C PRO A 337 -2.47 -4.20 -2.24
N GLY A 338 -2.05 -5.44 -2.51
CA GLY A 338 -0.64 -5.83 -2.66
C GLY A 338 -0.11 -5.87 -4.09
N ILE A 339 -0.92 -5.54 -5.10
CA ILE A 339 -0.61 -5.77 -6.53
C ILE A 339 0.73 -5.19 -6.99
N LYS A 340 1.15 -4.04 -6.43
CA LYS A 340 2.45 -3.38 -6.69
C LYS A 340 3.67 -4.22 -6.29
N PHE A 341 3.47 -5.27 -5.48
CA PHE A 341 4.48 -6.22 -5.02
C PHE A 341 4.11 -7.67 -5.39
N ALA A 342 3.26 -7.88 -6.39
CA ALA A 342 2.78 -9.21 -6.81
C ALA A 342 2.20 -10.05 -5.66
N CYS A 343 1.45 -9.41 -4.76
CA CYS A 343 0.77 -10.07 -3.64
C CYS A 343 -0.68 -9.60 -3.50
N ASP A 344 -1.51 -10.34 -2.78
CA ASP A 344 -2.93 -10.00 -2.62
C ASP A 344 -3.09 -8.79 -1.71
N TYR A 345 -2.48 -8.84 -0.52
CA TYR A 345 -2.51 -7.76 0.46
C TYR A 345 -1.15 -7.45 1.08
N LEU A 346 -1.06 -6.24 1.64
CA LEU A 346 0.01 -5.75 2.50
C LEU A 346 -0.56 -5.47 3.88
N LEU A 347 0.18 -5.87 4.93
CA LEU A 347 -0.15 -5.53 6.31
C LEU A 347 0.75 -4.41 6.85
N TYR A 348 0.13 -3.38 7.40
CA TYR A 348 0.76 -2.29 8.13
C TYR A 348 0.28 -2.31 9.59
N LEU A 349 1.21 -2.21 10.54
CA LEU A 349 0.88 -2.26 11.97
C LEU A 349 0.08 -1.02 12.43
N ARG A 350 0.49 0.18 12.00
CA ARG A 350 -0.21 1.45 12.29
C ARG A 350 -0.72 2.18 11.05
N GLY A 351 -0.34 1.74 9.86
CA GLY A 351 -0.73 2.32 8.57
C GLY A 351 0.41 3.00 7.79
N PRO A 352 0.19 3.33 6.50
CA PRO A 352 1.25 3.78 5.58
C PRO A 352 1.93 5.10 5.93
N ALA A 353 1.29 5.96 6.75
CA ALA A 353 1.87 7.22 7.20
C ALA A 353 3.01 7.04 8.23
N PHE A 354 3.06 5.89 8.92
CA PHE A 354 4.00 5.65 10.02
C PHE A 354 5.16 4.72 9.62
N THR A 355 4.85 3.58 9.01
CA THR A 355 5.81 2.52 8.71
C THR A 355 5.54 1.93 7.33
N HIS A 356 6.52 1.24 6.76
CA HIS A 356 6.29 0.38 5.61
C HIS A 356 5.46 -0.86 6.01
N ALA A 357 4.90 -1.55 5.01
CA ALA A 357 4.26 -2.84 5.22
C ALA A 357 5.27 -3.89 5.67
N GLU A 358 4.93 -4.65 6.71
CA GLU A 358 5.78 -5.68 7.29
C GLU A 358 5.59 -7.04 6.58
N PHE A 359 4.33 -7.39 6.31
CA PHE A 359 3.94 -8.64 5.67
C PHE A 359 3.33 -8.40 4.28
N ALA A 360 3.64 -9.31 3.36
CA ALA A 360 3.00 -9.45 2.05
C ALA A 360 2.24 -10.78 2.03
N ILE A 361 0.92 -10.72 1.86
CA ILE A 361 0.02 -11.87 1.91
C ILE A 361 -0.17 -12.49 0.54
N MET A 362 -0.08 -13.81 0.49
CA MET A 362 -0.62 -14.63 -0.61
C MET A 362 -1.75 -15.51 -0.11
N ILE A 363 -2.92 -15.41 -0.73
CA ILE A 363 -4.10 -16.19 -0.40
C ILE A 363 -4.07 -17.51 -1.18
N ILE A 364 -4.27 -18.62 -0.48
CA ILE A 364 -4.26 -19.97 -1.06
C ILE A 364 -5.54 -20.70 -0.60
N PRO A 365 -6.43 -21.12 -1.50
CA PRO A 365 -7.57 -21.96 -1.10
C PRO A 365 -7.08 -23.34 -0.67
N ALA A 366 -7.60 -23.82 0.45
CA ALA A 366 -7.35 -25.15 1.01
C ALA A 366 -8.65 -25.95 1.04
N TYR A 367 -8.62 -27.14 0.46
CA TYR A 367 -9.79 -28.00 0.28
C TYR A 367 -9.65 -29.24 1.18
N SER A 368 -9.69 -29.04 2.50
CA SER A 368 -9.51 -30.13 3.49
C SER A 368 -10.79 -30.89 3.83
N ASP A 369 -11.96 -30.37 3.46
CA ASP A 369 -13.25 -31.01 3.75
C ASP A 369 -13.50 -32.26 2.88
N PRO A 370 -14.02 -33.37 3.43
CA PRO A 370 -14.34 -34.58 2.67
C PRO A 370 -15.20 -34.34 1.42
N TYR A 371 -16.08 -33.34 1.43
CA TYR A 371 -16.92 -32.95 0.28
C TYR A 371 -16.12 -32.74 -1.01
N TRP A 372 -14.93 -32.13 -0.91
CA TRP A 372 -14.08 -31.83 -2.06
C TRP A 372 -13.37 -33.07 -2.62
N SER A 373 -13.19 -34.10 -1.79
CA SER A 373 -12.62 -35.40 -2.17
C SER A 373 -13.67 -36.43 -2.61
N ALA A 374 -14.96 -36.14 -2.47
CA ALA A 374 -16.06 -37.10 -2.69
C ALA A 374 -16.23 -37.56 -4.15
N THR A 375 -15.66 -36.83 -5.12
CA THR A 375 -15.73 -37.17 -6.55
C THR A 375 -14.37 -36.88 -7.19
N SER A 376 -13.90 -37.78 -8.05
CA SER A 376 -12.61 -37.65 -8.77
C SER A 376 -12.51 -36.32 -9.54
N GLU A 377 -13.57 -35.91 -10.20
CA GLU A 377 -13.68 -34.64 -10.93
C GLU A 377 -13.52 -33.42 -10.00
N ARG A 378 -14.23 -33.40 -8.86
CA ARG A 378 -14.12 -32.33 -7.85
C ARG A 378 -12.72 -32.27 -7.27
N ALA A 379 -12.13 -33.42 -6.94
CA ALA A 379 -10.78 -33.51 -6.43
C ALA A 379 -9.75 -32.98 -7.45
N ALA A 380 -9.92 -33.29 -8.74
CA ALA A 380 -9.08 -32.75 -9.82
C ALA A 380 -9.26 -31.24 -10.00
N ALA A 381 -10.49 -30.73 -9.96
CA ALA A 381 -10.79 -29.30 -10.04
C ALA A 381 -10.20 -28.51 -8.86
N CYS A 382 -10.38 -29.00 -7.63
CA CYS A 382 -9.79 -28.43 -6.41
C CYS A 382 -8.26 -28.45 -6.47
N LYS A 383 -7.66 -29.57 -6.92
CA LYS A 383 -6.21 -29.67 -7.12
C LYS A 383 -5.72 -28.66 -8.17
N LYS A 384 -6.47 -28.39 -9.24
CA LYS A 384 -6.16 -27.34 -10.23
C LYS A 384 -6.26 -25.94 -9.61
N LYS A 385 -7.34 -25.60 -8.90
CA LYS A 385 -7.53 -24.29 -8.24
C LYS A 385 -6.45 -24.03 -7.16
N ALA A 386 -6.07 -25.04 -6.39
CA ALA A 386 -5.00 -24.97 -5.37
C ALA A 386 -3.58 -25.16 -5.92
N HIS A 387 -3.39 -25.54 -7.18
CA HIS A 387 -2.06 -25.84 -7.73
C HIS A 387 -1.17 -24.59 -7.71
N ARG A 388 -0.01 -24.70 -7.06
CA ARG A 388 1.04 -23.69 -7.03
C ARG A 388 2.38 -24.40 -7.21
N ASP A 389 3.15 -23.98 -8.20
CA ASP A 389 4.44 -24.61 -8.52
C ASP A 389 5.60 -23.90 -7.82
N TRP A 390 6.78 -24.56 -7.82
CA TRP A 390 7.99 -23.97 -7.26
C TRP A 390 8.41 -22.68 -7.98
N TRP A 391 8.11 -22.54 -9.28
CA TRP A 391 8.40 -21.32 -10.04
C TRP A 391 7.52 -20.14 -9.61
N TRP A 392 6.24 -20.33 -9.32
CA TRP A 392 5.39 -19.32 -8.68
C TRP A 392 5.97 -18.90 -7.32
N LEU A 393 6.32 -19.86 -6.45
CA LEU A 393 6.85 -19.55 -5.12
C LEU A 393 8.20 -18.83 -5.18
N HIS A 394 9.10 -19.24 -6.09
CA HIS A 394 10.38 -18.56 -6.29
C HIS A 394 10.22 -17.15 -6.87
N ARG A 395 9.29 -16.93 -7.81
CA ARG A 395 8.97 -15.58 -8.34
C ARG A 395 8.49 -14.66 -7.23
N LEU A 396 7.54 -15.11 -6.42
CA LEU A 396 7.02 -14.36 -5.26
C LEU A 396 8.13 -14.05 -4.24
N ASN A 397 8.87 -15.07 -3.82
CA ASN A 397 9.95 -14.91 -2.85
C ASN A 397 11.05 -13.95 -3.35
N ARG A 398 11.37 -13.96 -4.66
CA ARG A 398 12.29 -12.99 -5.27
C ARG A 398 11.76 -11.56 -5.17
N VAL A 399 10.49 -11.33 -5.49
CA VAL A 399 9.88 -9.98 -5.35
C VAL A 399 9.90 -9.54 -3.88
N GLN A 400 9.40 -10.35 -2.94
CA GLN A 400 9.32 -9.94 -1.53
C GLN A 400 10.68 -9.71 -0.88
N THR A 401 11.70 -10.53 -1.20
CA THR A 401 13.06 -10.32 -0.70
C THR A 401 13.70 -9.04 -1.24
N GLN A 402 13.44 -8.68 -2.51
CA GLN A 402 13.92 -7.43 -3.10
C GLN A 402 13.26 -6.18 -2.49
N VAL A 403 12.00 -6.28 -2.05
CA VAL A 403 11.26 -5.15 -1.43
C VAL A 403 11.19 -5.26 0.10
N HIS A 404 12.04 -6.11 0.68
CA HIS A 404 12.22 -6.38 2.12
C HIS A 404 10.92 -6.60 2.91
N LYS A 405 9.98 -7.39 2.35
CA LYS A 405 8.74 -7.80 3.03
C LYS A 405 8.80 -9.25 3.45
N THR A 406 8.17 -9.57 4.58
CA THR A 406 8.01 -10.96 5.00
C THR A 406 6.83 -11.58 4.24
N LEU A 407 7.09 -12.63 3.46
CA LEU A 407 6.04 -13.35 2.75
C LEU A 407 5.21 -14.18 3.74
N LEU A 408 3.89 -13.96 3.75
CA LEU A 408 2.91 -14.67 4.57
C LEU A 408 1.99 -15.46 3.62
N LEU A 409 2.06 -16.79 3.68
CA LEU A 409 1.13 -17.66 2.96
C LEU A 409 -0.08 -17.87 3.85
N VAL A 410 -1.27 -17.52 3.35
CA VAL A 410 -2.51 -17.55 4.11
C VAL A 410 -3.45 -18.56 3.46
N TYR A 411 -3.60 -19.71 4.11
CA TYR A 411 -4.46 -20.80 3.65
C TYR A 411 -5.88 -20.57 4.17
N VAL A 412 -6.84 -20.53 3.25
CA VAL A 412 -8.27 -20.39 3.58
C VAL A 412 -8.94 -21.74 3.37
N GLU A 413 -9.40 -22.37 4.45
CA GLU A 413 -10.23 -23.58 4.36
C GLU A 413 -11.56 -23.22 3.70
N VAL A 414 -11.82 -23.82 2.54
CA VAL A 414 -13.04 -23.63 1.78
C VAL A 414 -14.12 -24.59 2.30
N PRO A 415 -15.24 -24.09 2.86
CA PRO A 415 -16.34 -24.94 3.33
C PRO A 415 -17.16 -25.51 2.17
N PRO A 416 -17.92 -26.59 2.37
CA PRO A 416 -18.89 -27.08 1.38
C PRO A 416 -19.91 -26.00 0.96
N PRO A 417 -20.52 -26.12 -0.23
CA PRO A 417 -21.57 -25.21 -0.72
C PRO A 417 -22.67 -24.96 0.31
N TRP A 418 -22.80 -23.69 0.69
CA TRP A 418 -23.72 -23.22 1.72
C TRP A 418 -24.84 -22.31 1.20
N ASN A 419 -24.75 -21.85 -0.05
CA ASN A 419 -25.75 -21.04 -0.75
C ASN A 419 -26.47 -21.86 -1.83
N VAL A 420 -26.77 -23.14 -1.53
CA VAL A 420 -27.55 -24.02 -2.42
C VAL A 420 -29.03 -23.80 -2.10
N SER A 421 -29.82 -23.51 -3.13
CA SER A 421 -31.18 -23.02 -3.02
C SER A 421 -32.17 -24.05 -2.45
N ASP A 422 -32.76 -23.75 -1.30
CA ASP A 422 -34.03 -24.34 -0.84
C ASP A 422 -34.82 -23.41 0.12
N THR A 423 -34.17 -22.39 0.69
CA THR A 423 -34.84 -21.34 1.49
C THR A 423 -35.57 -20.35 0.59
N LYS A 424 -36.91 -20.37 0.65
CA LYS A 424 -37.88 -19.53 -0.11
C LYS A 424 -37.81 -18.01 0.15
N GLY A 425 -36.70 -17.48 0.67
CA GLY A 425 -36.57 -16.09 1.11
C GLY A 425 -35.45 -15.28 0.45
N GLY A 426 -34.53 -15.89 -0.30
CA GLY A 426 -33.38 -15.20 -0.92
C GLY A 426 -32.31 -14.66 0.05
N ASP A 427 -32.70 -14.45 1.31
CA ASP A 427 -31.87 -13.97 2.41
C ASP A 427 -30.67 -14.89 2.69
N VAL A 428 -29.52 -14.28 2.93
CA VAL A 428 -28.25 -14.95 3.17
C VAL A 428 -27.80 -14.60 4.58
N ASP A 429 -27.73 -15.60 5.46
CA ASP A 429 -27.00 -15.45 6.72
C ASP A 429 -25.48 -15.36 6.42
N VAL A 430 -25.03 -14.13 6.14
CA VAL A 430 -23.63 -13.79 5.92
C VAL A 430 -22.78 -14.18 7.13
N GLY A 431 -23.30 -14.02 8.34
CA GLY A 431 -22.60 -14.37 9.58
C GLY A 431 -22.38 -15.87 9.71
N GLY A 432 -23.40 -16.67 9.44
CA GLY A 432 -23.34 -18.13 9.36
C GLY A 432 -22.49 -18.64 8.21
N ALA A 433 -22.43 -17.93 7.07
CA ALA A 433 -21.53 -18.24 5.97
C ALA A 433 -20.06 -18.02 6.37
N LEU A 434 -19.70 -16.84 6.88
CA LEU A 434 -18.33 -16.50 7.27
C LEU A 434 -17.78 -17.42 8.38
N LYS A 435 -18.62 -17.83 9.34
CA LYS A 435 -18.27 -18.78 10.42
C LYS A 435 -17.82 -20.16 9.92
N LYS A 436 -18.14 -20.55 8.68
CA LYS A 436 -17.77 -21.86 8.11
C LYS A 436 -16.35 -21.88 7.54
N TYR A 437 -15.77 -20.71 7.24
CA TYR A 437 -14.40 -20.60 6.78
C TYR A 437 -13.41 -20.74 7.95
N SER A 438 -12.14 -21.00 7.63
CA SER A 438 -11.06 -21.00 8.63
C SER A 438 -9.77 -20.50 7.96
N VAL A 439 -9.02 -19.65 8.65
CA VAL A 439 -7.77 -19.06 8.15
C VAL A 439 -6.57 -19.69 8.88
N ARG A 440 -5.56 -20.11 8.12
CA ARG A 440 -4.28 -20.62 8.64
C ARG A 440 -3.12 -19.80 8.08
N GLU A 441 -2.32 -19.23 8.96
CA GLU A 441 -1.18 -18.38 8.62
C GLU A 441 0.12 -19.16 8.59
N PHE A 442 0.95 -18.96 7.57
CA PHE A 442 2.28 -19.56 7.47
C PHE A 442 3.33 -18.53 7.03
N VAL A 443 4.23 -18.16 7.95
CA VAL A 443 5.30 -17.19 7.67
C VAL A 443 6.41 -17.86 6.87
N TRP A 444 6.55 -17.50 5.59
CA TRP A 444 7.65 -18.00 4.76
C TRP A 444 8.96 -17.29 5.14
N ARG A 445 9.89 -18.05 5.72
CA ARG A 445 11.23 -17.59 6.11
C ARG A 445 12.29 -18.48 5.49
N ARG A 446 13.48 -17.94 5.23
CA ARG A 446 14.64 -18.71 4.78
C ARG A 446 14.88 -19.87 5.75
N TRP A 447 14.81 -21.10 5.24
CA TRP A 447 15.12 -22.28 6.04
C TRP A 447 16.55 -22.20 6.57
N SER A 448 16.71 -22.37 7.88
CA SER A 448 18.00 -22.33 8.56
C SER A 448 18.13 -23.58 9.41
N ALA A 449 19.09 -24.44 9.08
CA ALA A 449 19.33 -25.70 9.78
C ALA A 449 19.41 -25.51 11.30
N ASN A 450 20.14 -24.49 11.77
CA ASN A 450 20.31 -24.24 13.20
C ASN A 450 19.03 -23.81 13.94
N ARG A 451 18.04 -23.23 13.26
CA ARG A 451 16.76 -22.82 13.86
C ARG A 451 15.65 -23.85 13.66
N ASN A 452 15.75 -24.67 12.60
CA ASN A 452 14.69 -25.58 12.17
C ASN A 452 15.02 -27.06 12.46
N ARG A 453 16.18 -27.36 13.05
CA ARG A 453 16.53 -28.70 13.54
C ARG A 453 15.79 -28.95 14.84
N VAL A 454 14.91 -29.94 14.85
CA VAL A 454 14.28 -30.43 16.09
C VAL A 454 15.39 -30.90 17.04
N SER A 455 15.62 -30.15 18.11
CA SER A 455 16.48 -30.57 19.20
C SER A 455 15.82 -31.72 19.93
N LYS A 456 16.36 -32.94 19.80
CA LYS A 456 15.98 -34.08 20.63
C LYS A 456 16.50 -33.90 22.06
N SER A 457 15.89 -33.01 22.83
CA SER A 457 16.02 -33.01 24.30
C SER A 457 15.09 -34.08 24.88
N PRO A 458 15.54 -34.98 25.78
CA PRO A 458 14.70 -36.11 26.22
C PRO A 458 13.54 -35.75 27.15
N HIS A 459 13.46 -34.49 27.61
CA HIS A 459 12.39 -34.01 28.47
C HIS A 459 11.89 -32.63 28.05
N THR A 460 10.60 -32.39 28.33
CA THR A 460 9.79 -31.19 28.06
C THR A 460 9.31 -30.99 26.61
N GLU A 461 8.03 -30.66 26.50
CA GLU A 461 7.29 -30.19 25.30
C GLU A 461 7.03 -31.20 24.16
N TRP A 462 5.96 -31.97 24.34
CA TRP A 462 5.20 -32.54 23.23
C TRP A 462 4.56 -31.42 22.39
N CYS A 463 4.99 -31.31 21.13
CA CYS A 463 4.23 -30.78 19.99
C CYS A 463 3.35 -29.52 20.21
N THR A 464 3.97 -28.36 20.46
CA THR A 464 3.38 -27.06 20.07
C THR A 464 3.82 -26.65 18.66
N PHE A 465 3.63 -27.56 17.70
CA PHE A 465 3.50 -27.14 16.30
C PHE A 465 2.25 -26.24 16.23
N LEU A 466 2.42 -24.98 15.81
CA LEU A 466 1.34 -24.00 15.69
C LEU A 466 0.42 -24.30 14.47
N ALA A 467 -0.08 -25.53 14.40
CA ALA A 467 -1.27 -25.90 13.64
C ALA A 467 -2.52 -25.53 14.45
N GLY A 468 -2.67 -24.24 14.73
CA GLY A 468 -3.91 -23.70 15.31
C GLY A 468 -5.06 -23.89 14.32
N LYS A 469 -5.84 -24.97 14.49
CA LYS A 469 -7.23 -25.00 14.01
C LYS A 469 -8.03 -24.00 14.85
N ILE A 470 -7.89 -22.72 14.51
CA ILE A 470 -8.69 -21.65 15.09
C ILE A 470 -10.07 -21.71 14.42
N SER A 471 -10.94 -22.57 14.96
CA SER A 471 -12.36 -22.51 14.65
C SER A 471 -12.89 -21.11 15.00
N LEU A 472 -13.66 -20.52 14.08
CA LEU A 472 -14.30 -19.22 14.24
C LEU A 472 -15.28 -19.13 15.44
N SER A 473 -15.44 -20.20 16.22
CA SER A 473 -16.17 -20.24 17.49
C SER A 473 -15.38 -19.70 18.70
N ARG A 474 -14.03 -19.75 18.70
CA ARG A 474 -13.23 -19.52 19.93
C ARG A 474 -12.48 -18.18 20.02
N GLN A 475 -12.47 -17.38 18.96
CA GLN A 475 -11.84 -16.05 19.00
C GLN A 475 -12.76 -14.89 19.41
N VAL A 476 -14.09 -15.13 19.46
CA VAL A 476 -15.06 -14.19 20.05
C VAL A 476 -14.75 -13.90 21.52
N GLU A 477 -14.22 -14.88 22.28
CA GLU A 477 -13.94 -14.72 23.72
C GLU A 477 -12.53 -14.20 24.08
N THR A 478 -11.59 -14.18 23.12
CA THR A 478 -10.16 -13.91 23.44
C THR A 478 -9.65 -12.58 22.88
N CYS A 479 -10.20 -12.07 21.78
CA CYS A 479 -9.91 -10.69 21.32
C CYS A 479 -10.82 -9.64 22.00
N ALA A 480 -11.98 -10.04 22.54
CA ALA A 480 -12.88 -9.16 23.31
C ALA A 480 -12.34 -8.73 24.70
N ARG A 481 -11.08 -9.04 25.03
CA ARG A 481 -10.50 -8.76 26.37
C ARG A 481 -9.73 -7.44 26.50
N TYR A 482 -9.54 -6.67 25.41
CA TYR A 482 -8.82 -5.39 25.50
C TYR A 482 -9.41 -4.20 24.73
N LEU A 483 -10.43 -4.37 23.89
CA LEU A 483 -11.31 -3.29 23.44
C LEU A 483 -12.71 -3.86 23.14
N ILE A 484 -13.75 -3.10 23.55
CA ILE A 484 -15.19 -3.35 23.34
C ILE A 484 -15.79 -4.47 24.22
N PRO A 485 -16.56 -4.15 25.27
CA PRO A 485 -17.51 -5.09 25.88
C PRO A 485 -18.74 -5.28 24.98
N SER A 486 -19.31 -6.48 24.99
CA SER A 486 -20.46 -6.88 24.17
C SER A 486 -21.76 -6.12 24.52
N ILE A 487 -22.59 -5.93 23.49
CA ILE A 487 -24.06 -5.83 23.60
C ILE A 487 -24.61 -7.26 23.59
#